data_AF-A0A317J452-F1
#
_entry.id   AF-A0A317J452-F1
#
_cell.length_a   1.000
_cell.length_b   1.000
_cell.length_c   1.000
_cell.angle_alpha   90.00
_cell.angle_beta   90.00
_cell.angle_gamma   90.00
#
_symmetry.space_group_name_H-M   'P 1'
#
loop_
_entity.id
_entity.type
_entity.pdbx_description
1 polymer ?
#
loop_
_entity_poly.entity_id
_entity_poly.type
_entity_poly.pdbx_seq_one_letter_code
_entity_poly.pdbx_strand_id
1 'polypeptide(L)'
;MQVHSSPGFAGSDDVPAASAVPAFFKRLIWLGLLLGLEWIPISHQDTGNGARAIFIWAVVFASIFLGFGCLQHPDKVRRISRLLERQPLDWRFAVGHVCLMLVFVALEVSYLTARISPGSLPVVKGIWLLTGGLAIAMAGLAFVPLRIWADFARGTGSLWVVAATGGIAAEWLINIFQASWNNRFWQLPTTLTFRLVESLLRVFVPGVIAEPATGSIGTPHFHVVILEACSGVEGAGLMLVFSVAWLWFFRRECRFPQALILIPAAVLLSWLLNAIRIVILLLIGNAGAPDIALGGFHSQAGWITFNAVALAFSVVAGRVSWSGAKATSEPRRTIFEQNPTAPYLVPFLTILAAAMVSRAAAGNFEWLYPLRFLAAAVVLWLFRKQYAGLDRRVSWFAPVIGAAVFVLWLALSPAGSGPNNQIAPYLAEISLAARISWLAFRVVAAIVTVPIAEELAFRGFLIRRLISPEFTSLSLRTFTTFSLLVSSATFGLLHGSQWLAGIIAGLLYAFAMLWRGRIGDAIVAHATTNGLIAGAVLLGGRWDLW
;
A
#
# COMPACT_ATOMS: atom_id res chain seq x y z
N MET A 1 31.28 35.97 -54.76
CA MET A 1 31.74 34.59 -54.45
C MET A 1 32.54 34.67 -53.15
N GLN A 2 32.14 33.91 -52.11
CA GLN A 2 32.77 33.71 -50.78
C GLN A 2 32.90 34.98 -49.91
N VAL A 3 32.09 35.26 -48.87
CA VAL A 3 31.70 34.57 -47.62
C VAL A 3 32.88 34.20 -46.71
N HIS A 4 33.17 35.06 -45.73
CA HIS A 4 33.87 34.73 -44.49
C HIS A 4 32.95 35.01 -43.29
N SER A 5 32.83 33.99 -42.45
CA SER A 5 31.94 33.84 -41.29
C SER A 5 32.50 34.49 -40.03
N SER A 6 31.63 35.15 -39.27
CA SER A 6 31.83 35.52 -37.86
C SER A 6 31.14 34.49 -36.95
N PRO A 7 31.69 34.15 -35.77
CA PRO A 7 31.04 33.21 -34.85
C PRO A 7 29.99 33.94 -34.01
N GLY A 8 28.72 33.61 -34.23
CA GLY A 8 27.60 34.06 -33.42
C GLY A 8 27.49 33.25 -32.12
N PHE A 9 27.32 33.95 -31.01
CA PHE A 9 26.88 33.43 -29.71
C PHE A 9 25.58 32.62 -29.88
N ALA A 10 25.65 31.32 -29.63
CA ALA A 10 24.46 30.49 -29.45
C ALA A 10 24.01 30.59 -27.98
N GLY A 11 22.87 31.25 -27.76
CA GLY A 11 22.17 31.25 -26.48
C GLY A 11 21.75 29.83 -26.11
N SER A 12 22.23 29.39 -24.95
CA SER A 12 21.84 28.15 -24.29
C SER A 12 20.56 28.39 -23.49
N ASP A 13 19.41 28.43 -24.16
CA ASP A 13 18.09 28.41 -23.51
C ASP A 13 17.20 27.41 -24.24
N ASP A 14 17.49 26.12 -24.08
CA ASP A 14 16.55 25.04 -24.35
C ASP A 14 16.89 23.84 -23.44
N VAL A 15 16.76 24.07 -22.13
CA VAL A 15 16.47 22.96 -21.21
C VAL A 15 14.99 22.67 -21.39
N PRO A 16 14.57 21.50 -21.88
CA PRO A 16 13.15 21.21 -21.99
C PRO A 16 12.56 21.27 -20.58
N ALA A 17 11.69 22.26 -20.36
CA ALA A 17 10.94 22.41 -19.13
C ALA A 17 10.39 21.04 -18.73
N ALA A 18 10.72 20.60 -17.51
CA ALA A 18 10.22 19.36 -16.92
C ALA A 18 8.75 19.21 -17.28
N SER A 19 8.40 18.10 -17.93
CA SER A 19 7.09 17.85 -18.53
C SER A 19 5.97 18.18 -17.54
N ALA A 20 5.42 19.39 -17.66
CA ALA A 20 4.32 19.84 -16.84
C ALA A 20 3.18 18.84 -17.01
N VAL A 21 2.67 18.31 -15.91
CA VAL A 21 1.58 17.33 -15.97
C VAL A 21 0.41 17.98 -16.71
N PRO A 22 -0.07 17.37 -17.81
CA PRO A 22 -1.09 17.98 -18.63
C PRO A 22 -2.29 18.40 -17.76
N ALA A 23 -2.82 19.60 -17.98
CA ALA A 23 -3.89 20.18 -17.15
C ALA A 23 -5.07 19.21 -16.90
N PHE A 24 -5.38 18.36 -17.89
CA PHE A 24 -6.38 17.31 -17.75
C PHE A 24 -6.07 16.35 -16.60
N PHE A 25 -4.85 15.82 -16.53
CA PHE A 25 -4.42 14.97 -15.43
C PHE A 25 -4.43 15.69 -14.10
N LYS A 26 -4.00 16.97 -14.07
CA LYS A 26 -4.07 17.78 -12.84
C LYS A 26 -5.51 17.86 -12.32
N ARG A 27 -6.49 18.10 -13.20
CA ARG A 27 -7.91 18.16 -12.81
C ARG A 27 -8.48 16.81 -12.37
N LEU A 28 -8.10 15.72 -13.04
CA LEU A 28 -8.50 14.36 -12.64
C LEU A 28 -7.91 13.96 -11.27
N ILE A 29 -6.67 14.37 -11.01
CA ILE A 29 -6.03 14.20 -9.70
C ILE A 29 -6.84 14.94 -8.62
N TRP A 30 -7.19 16.21 -8.84
CA TRP A 30 -7.96 16.97 -7.86
C TRP A 30 -9.35 16.39 -7.63
N LEU A 31 -10.01 15.92 -8.70
CA LEU A 31 -11.27 15.19 -8.60
C LEU A 31 -11.12 13.91 -7.78
N GLY A 32 -10.08 13.11 -8.04
CA GLY A 32 -9.80 11.89 -7.28
C GLY A 32 -9.48 12.16 -5.81
N LEU A 33 -8.76 13.24 -5.52
CA LEU A 33 -8.49 13.68 -4.14
C LEU A 33 -9.77 14.13 -3.43
N LEU A 34 -10.64 14.91 -4.09
CA LEU A 34 -11.92 15.33 -3.53
C LEU A 34 -12.78 14.10 -3.16
N LEU A 35 -13.02 13.22 -4.13
CA LEU A 35 -13.83 12.02 -3.93
C LEU A 35 -13.19 11.06 -2.89
N GLY A 36 -11.86 10.96 -2.87
CA GLY A 36 -11.14 10.16 -1.88
C GLY A 36 -11.24 10.72 -0.47
N LEU A 37 -11.17 12.05 -0.31
CA LEU A 37 -11.38 12.73 0.98
C LEU A 37 -12.81 12.54 1.49
N GLU A 38 -13.79 12.65 0.59
CA GLU A 38 -15.20 12.46 0.91
C GLU A 38 -15.55 11.01 1.23
N TRP A 39 -14.80 10.05 0.70
CA TRP A 39 -15.00 8.63 1.00
C TRP A 39 -14.57 8.26 2.44
N ILE A 40 -13.65 9.01 3.06
CA ILE A 40 -13.11 8.71 4.40
C ILE A 40 -14.22 8.62 5.46
N PRO A 41 -15.07 9.64 5.67
CA PRO A 41 -16.11 9.61 6.70
C PRO A 41 -17.20 8.59 6.37
N ILE A 42 -17.45 8.35 5.07
CA ILE A 42 -18.46 7.43 4.56
C ILE A 42 -18.03 5.97 4.86
N SER A 43 -16.77 5.60 4.62
CA SER A 43 -16.28 4.23 4.81
C SER A 43 -16.16 3.75 6.25
N HIS A 44 -16.18 4.66 7.23
CA HIS A 44 -16.12 4.33 8.66
C HIS A 44 -17.49 3.94 9.23
N GLN A 45 -18.56 4.22 8.51
CA GLN A 45 -19.90 3.77 8.82
C GLN A 45 -20.16 2.51 7.99
N ASP A 46 -20.92 1.55 8.50
CA ASP A 46 -21.21 0.27 7.83
C ASP A 46 -22.10 0.52 6.61
N THR A 47 -21.50 1.10 5.56
CA THR A 47 -22.18 1.48 4.34
C THR A 47 -22.58 0.19 3.66
N GLY A 48 -23.86 -0.14 3.72
CA GLY A 48 -24.38 -1.39 3.17
C GLY A 48 -23.94 -1.62 1.72
N ASN A 49 -24.00 -2.87 1.28
CA ASN A 49 -23.44 -3.39 0.02
C ASN A 49 -23.55 -2.50 -1.25
N GLY A 50 -24.55 -1.63 -1.35
CA GLY A 50 -24.74 -0.71 -2.49
C GLY A 50 -23.71 0.43 -2.60
N ALA A 51 -23.21 0.96 -1.48
CA ALA A 51 -22.18 2.00 -1.47
C ALA A 51 -20.87 1.49 -2.06
N ARG A 52 -20.47 0.32 -1.58
CA ARG A 52 -19.30 -0.42 -2.00
C ARG A 52 -19.36 -0.78 -3.49
N ALA A 53 -20.52 -1.22 -3.97
CA ALA A 53 -20.75 -1.53 -5.39
C ALA A 53 -20.48 -0.32 -6.29
N ILE A 54 -21.08 0.84 -5.98
CA ILE A 54 -20.87 2.08 -6.73
C ILE A 54 -19.40 2.50 -6.72
N PHE A 55 -18.75 2.40 -5.56
CA PHE A 55 -17.34 2.75 -5.43
C PHE A 55 -16.44 1.85 -6.30
N ILE A 56 -16.63 0.53 -6.22
CA ILE A 56 -15.89 -0.43 -7.05
C ILE A 56 -16.12 -0.12 -8.53
N TRP A 57 -17.37 0.08 -8.94
CA TRP A 57 -17.71 0.40 -10.31
C TRP A 57 -17.02 1.69 -10.77
N ALA A 58 -17.09 2.76 -9.97
CA ALA A 58 -16.49 4.05 -10.30
C ALA A 58 -14.97 3.97 -10.40
N VAL A 59 -14.31 3.26 -9.49
CA VAL A 59 -12.85 3.06 -9.51
C VAL A 59 -12.42 2.26 -10.73
N VAL A 60 -13.10 1.15 -11.04
CA VAL A 60 -12.79 0.31 -12.20
C VAL A 60 -13.07 1.07 -13.49
N PHE A 61 -14.20 1.76 -13.58
CA PHE A 61 -14.56 2.60 -14.73
C PHE A 61 -13.50 3.66 -14.96
N ALA A 62 -13.15 4.45 -13.93
CA ALA A 62 -12.14 5.50 -14.03
C ALA A 62 -10.77 4.93 -14.42
N SER A 63 -10.37 3.81 -13.82
CA SER A 63 -9.09 3.17 -14.09
C SER A 63 -8.98 2.69 -15.54
N ILE A 64 -10.03 2.06 -16.07
CA ILE A 64 -10.03 1.58 -17.46
C ILE A 64 -10.17 2.76 -18.43
N PHE A 65 -11.19 3.60 -18.23
CA PHE A 65 -11.54 4.66 -19.16
C PHE A 65 -10.46 5.74 -19.23
N LEU A 66 -9.98 6.23 -18.08
CA LEU A 66 -8.94 7.25 -18.03
C LEU A 66 -7.56 6.64 -18.27
N GLY A 67 -7.27 5.47 -17.70
CA GLY A 67 -5.97 4.80 -17.86
C GLY A 67 -5.70 4.45 -19.32
N PHE A 68 -6.55 3.62 -19.94
CA PHE A 68 -6.36 3.25 -21.35
C PHE A 68 -6.61 4.42 -22.29
N GLY A 69 -7.59 5.29 -22.00
CA GLY A 69 -7.89 6.45 -22.84
C GLY A 69 -6.71 7.42 -22.92
N CYS A 70 -6.00 7.64 -21.80
CA CYS A 70 -4.83 8.50 -21.79
C CYS A 70 -3.59 7.84 -22.40
N LEU A 71 -3.42 6.53 -22.22
CA LEU A 71 -2.28 5.78 -22.77
C LEU A 71 -2.39 5.59 -24.29
N GLN A 72 -3.59 5.33 -24.81
CA GLN A 72 -3.80 5.07 -26.24
C GLN A 72 -3.94 6.35 -27.08
N HIS A 73 -4.26 7.49 -26.47
CA HIS A 73 -4.50 8.75 -27.18
C HIS A 73 -3.77 9.96 -26.57
N PRO A 74 -2.43 9.94 -26.47
CA PRO A 74 -1.64 10.99 -25.81
C PRO A 74 -1.79 12.36 -26.48
N ASP A 75 -2.00 12.42 -27.80
CA ASP A 75 -2.16 13.69 -28.52
C ASP A 75 -3.50 14.37 -28.23
N LYS A 76 -4.56 13.58 -28.01
CA LYS A 76 -5.86 14.11 -27.58
C LYS A 76 -5.80 14.63 -26.15
N VAL A 77 -5.11 13.92 -25.26
CA VAL A 77 -4.87 14.39 -23.88
C VAL A 77 -4.12 15.71 -23.87
N ARG A 78 -3.10 15.87 -24.72
CA ARG A 78 -2.37 17.14 -24.88
C ARG A 78 -3.30 18.26 -25.38
N ARG A 79 -4.14 18.00 -26.38
CA ARG A 79 -5.13 18.98 -26.88
C ARG A 79 -6.13 19.40 -25.79
N ILE A 80 -6.74 18.44 -25.10
CA ILE A 80 -7.71 18.68 -24.02
C ILE A 80 -7.07 19.46 -22.87
N SER A 81 -5.82 19.13 -22.53
CA SER A 81 -5.09 19.81 -21.47
C SER A 81 -4.88 21.30 -21.76
N ARG A 82 -4.52 21.66 -23.00
CA ARG A 82 -4.42 23.07 -23.40
C ARG A 82 -5.75 23.82 -23.29
N LEU A 83 -6.88 23.14 -23.55
CA LEU A 83 -8.21 23.72 -23.38
C LEU A 83 -8.56 23.96 -21.91
N LEU A 84 -8.22 23.00 -21.04
CA LEU A 84 -8.49 23.06 -19.60
C LEU A 84 -7.60 24.05 -18.83
N GLU A 85 -6.37 24.29 -19.31
CA GLU A 85 -5.44 25.28 -18.76
C GLU A 85 -6.02 26.70 -18.75
N ARG A 86 -6.88 27.01 -19.72
CA ARG A 86 -7.47 28.35 -19.91
C ARG A 86 -8.84 28.51 -19.27
N GLN A 87 -9.41 27.45 -18.71
CA GLN A 87 -10.72 27.49 -18.07
C GLN A 87 -10.55 27.46 -16.55
N PRO A 88 -11.41 28.14 -15.77
CA PRO A 88 -11.49 27.95 -14.33
C PRO A 88 -12.28 26.67 -13.97
N LEU A 89 -12.40 26.37 -12.66
CA LEU A 89 -13.36 25.38 -12.15
C LEU A 89 -14.77 25.95 -12.28
N ASP A 90 -15.75 25.11 -12.60
CA ASP A 90 -17.14 25.54 -12.65
C ASP A 90 -17.77 25.45 -11.26
N TRP A 91 -17.90 26.61 -10.62
CA TRP A 91 -18.38 26.72 -9.25
C TRP A 91 -19.85 26.33 -9.09
N ARG A 92 -20.65 26.37 -10.16
CA ARG A 92 -22.07 25.99 -10.09
C ARG A 92 -22.21 24.49 -9.82
N PHE A 93 -21.41 23.69 -10.52
CA PHE A 93 -21.34 22.25 -10.31
C PHE A 93 -20.66 21.90 -8.98
N ALA A 94 -19.65 22.68 -8.55
CA ALA A 94 -19.04 22.50 -7.23
C ALA A 94 -20.04 22.73 -6.08
N VAL A 95 -20.85 23.80 -6.15
CA VAL A 95 -21.91 24.06 -5.17
C VAL A 95 -22.99 22.98 -5.23
N GLY A 96 -23.41 22.56 -6.43
CA GLY A 96 -24.36 21.45 -6.60
C GLY A 96 -23.86 20.15 -5.98
N HIS A 97 -22.58 19.83 -6.15
CA HIS A 97 -21.93 18.70 -5.50
C HIS A 97 -21.98 18.79 -3.97
N VAL A 98 -21.61 19.93 -3.37
CA VAL A 98 -21.68 20.13 -1.92
C VAL A 98 -23.10 19.97 -1.40
N CYS A 99 -24.10 20.56 -2.07
CA CYS A 99 -25.50 20.43 -1.67
C CYS A 99 -25.98 18.97 -1.69
N LEU A 100 -25.64 18.21 -2.75
CA LEU A 100 -26.00 16.80 -2.85
C LEU A 100 -25.27 15.95 -1.82
N MET A 101 -24.01 16.27 -1.50
CA MET A 101 -23.26 15.59 -0.47
C MET A 101 -23.86 15.83 0.92
N LEU A 102 -24.34 17.04 1.21
CA LEU A 102 -25.05 17.33 2.46
C LEU A 102 -26.35 16.51 2.59
N VAL A 103 -27.11 16.37 1.49
CA VAL A 103 -28.32 15.52 1.47
C VAL A 103 -27.94 14.04 1.66
N PHE A 104 -26.91 13.58 0.97
CA PHE A 104 -26.40 12.21 1.09
C PHE A 104 -26.01 11.88 2.54
N VAL A 105 -25.22 12.74 3.18
CA VAL A 105 -24.81 12.57 4.60
C VAL A 105 -26.01 12.65 5.54
N ALA A 106 -26.96 13.55 5.31
CA ALA A 106 -28.16 13.64 6.14
C ALA A 106 -29.03 12.36 6.08
N LEU A 107 -29.13 11.73 4.91
CA LEU A 107 -29.81 10.45 4.74
C LEU A 107 -29.08 9.32 5.46
N GLU A 108 -27.74 9.28 5.38
CA GLU A 108 -26.90 8.30 6.08
C GLU A 108 -27.07 8.41 7.62
N VAL A 109 -26.98 9.61 8.17
CA VAL A 109 -27.17 9.85 9.61
C VAL A 109 -28.58 9.46 10.06
N SER A 110 -29.59 9.73 9.24
CA SER A 110 -30.98 9.35 9.53
C SER A 110 -31.17 7.83 9.54
N TYR A 111 -30.46 7.12 8.65
CA TYR A 111 -30.44 5.65 8.60
C TYR A 111 -29.77 5.06 9.83
N LEU A 112 -28.59 5.56 10.22
CA LEU A 112 -27.85 5.07 11.39
C LEU A 112 -28.54 5.36 12.73
N THR A 113 -29.28 6.47 12.82
CA THR A 113 -30.04 6.83 14.03
C THR A 113 -31.41 6.18 14.11
N ALA A 114 -31.72 5.21 13.23
CA ALA A 114 -32.99 4.48 13.14
C ALA A 114 -34.24 5.39 13.06
N ARG A 115 -34.09 6.62 12.54
CA ARG A 115 -35.19 7.58 12.39
C ARG A 115 -36.11 7.28 11.20
N ILE A 116 -35.82 6.21 10.46
CA ILE A 116 -36.50 5.83 9.21
C ILE A 116 -37.39 4.62 9.47
N SER A 117 -38.66 4.73 9.09
CA SER A 117 -39.61 3.62 9.22
C SER A 117 -39.28 2.48 8.24
N PRO A 118 -39.44 1.19 8.63
CA PRO A 118 -39.07 0.05 7.79
C PRO A 118 -39.70 0.04 6.39
N GLY A 119 -40.92 0.57 6.24
CA GLY A 119 -41.62 0.64 4.95
C GLY A 119 -41.05 1.67 3.97
N SER A 120 -40.27 2.66 4.45
CA SER A 120 -39.65 3.69 3.62
C SER A 120 -38.21 3.36 3.20
N LEU A 121 -37.65 2.27 3.72
CA LEU A 121 -36.26 1.87 3.51
C LEU A 121 -35.84 1.75 2.03
N PRO A 122 -36.63 1.14 1.13
CA PRO A 122 -36.24 1.03 -0.28
C PRO A 122 -36.19 2.38 -1.00
N VAL A 123 -37.13 3.27 -0.67
CA VAL A 123 -37.23 4.60 -1.28
C VAL A 123 -36.08 5.49 -0.81
N VAL A 124 -35.82 5.51 0.50
CA VAL A 124 -34.67 6.24 1.06
C VAL A 124 -33.36 5.71 0.48
N LYS A 125 -33.19 4.39 0.37
CA LYS A 125 -32.02 3.79 -0.26
C LYS A 125 -31.88 4.18 -1.74
N GLY A 126 -32.98 4.27 -2.48
CA GLY A 126 -32.98 4.77 -3.86
C GLY A 126 -32.55 6.23 -3.97
N ILE A 127 -33.07 7.10 -3.11
CA ILE A 127 -32.71 8.53 -3.04
C ILE A 127 -31.24 8.69 -2.62
N TRP A 128 -30.78 7.87 -1.69
CA TRP A 128 -29.40 7.82 -1.22
C TRP A 128 -28.44 7.46 -2.37
N LEU A 129 -28.73 6.40 -3.14
CA LEU A 129 -27.92 6.00 -4.31
C LEU A 129 -27.92 7.11 -5.37
N LEU A 130 -29.08 7.71 -5.62
CA LEU A 130 -29.26 8.78 -6.61
C LEU A 130 -28.44 10.02 -6.24
N THR A 131 -28.53 10.48 -4.99
CA THR A 131 -27.81 11.67 -4.49
C THR A 131 -26.30 11.47 -4.50
N GLY A 132 -25.80 10.30 -4.10
CA GLY A 132 -24.38 9.96 -4.20
C GLY A 132 -23.88 9.94 -5.64
N GLY A 133 -24.61 9.30 -6.56
CA GLY A 133 -24.26 9.27 -7.98
C GLY A 133 -24.26 10.65 -8.64
N LEU A 134 -25.27 11.47 -8.36
CA LEU A 134 -25.33 12.85 -8.83
C LEU A 134 -24.22 13.71 -8.23
N ALA A 135 -23.86 13.53 -6.96
CA ALA A 135 -22.74 14.24 -6.34
C ALA A 135 -21.43 13.96 -7.10
N ILE A 136 -21.13 12.69 -7.40
CA ILE A 136 -19.94 12.32 -8.18
C ILE A 136 -19.98 12.95 -9.57
N ALA A 137 -21.13 12.93 -10.25
CA ALA A 137 -21.29 13.55 -11.56
C ALA A 137 -21.05 15.07 -11.52
N MET A 138 -21.61 15.76 -10.52
CA MET A 138 -21.41 17.19 -10.31
C MET A 138 -19.94 17.53 -10.03
N ALA A 139 -19.23 16.74 -9.21
CA ALA A 139 -17.79 16.90 -9.01
C ALA A 139 -17.03 16.73 -10.34
N GLY A 140 -17.35 15.69 -11.10
CA GLY A 140 -16.76 15.45 -12.43
C GLY A 140 -16.94 16.62 -13.39
N LEU A 141 -18.11 17.27 -13.36
CA LEU A 141 -18.43 18.45 -14.19
C LEU A 141 -17.78 19.75 -13.67
N ALA A 142 -17.61 19.89 -12.36
CA ALA A 142 -16.91 21.02 -11.76
C ALA A 142 -15.44 21.06 -12.19
N PHE A 143 -14.80 19.89 -12.22
CA PHE A 143 -13.42 19.74 -12.65
C PHE A 143 -13.28 19.66 -14.16
N VAL A 144 -14.15 18.98 -14.90
CA VAL A 144 -14.01 18.86 -16.36
C VAL A 144 -15.38 19.12 -17.02
N PRO A 145 -15.49 20.14 -17.89
CA PRO A 145 -16.75 20.45 -18.56
C PRO A 145 -17.31 19.27 -19.36
N LEU A 146 -18.64 19.15 -19.43
CA LEU A 146 -19.33 18.08 -20.15
C LEU A 146 -18.89 17.96 -21.63
N ARG A 147 -18.59 19.09 -22.28
CA ARG A 147 -18.11 19.11 -23.67
C ARG A 147 -16.78 18.36 -23.81
N ILE A 148 -15.88 18.53 -22.84
CA ILE A 148 -14.57 17.87 -22.84
C ILE A 148 -14.73 16.38 -22.53
N TRP A 149 -15.62 16.01 -21.60
CA TRP A 149 -15.97 14.60 -21.36
C TRP A 149 -16.55 13.94 -22.61
N ALA A 150 -17.47 14.60 -23.30
CA ALA A 150 -18.09 14.10 -24.53
C ALA A 150 -17.06 13.96 -25.67
N ASP A 151 -16.20 14.96 -25.85
CA ASP A 151 -15.13 14.92 -26.85
C ASP A 151 -14.11 13.82 -26.56
N PHE A 152 -13.78 13.60 -25.28
CA PHE A 152 -12.91 12.50 -24.86
C PHE A 152 -13.58 11.15 -25.11
N ALA A 153 -14.83 10.94 -24.67
CA ALA A 153 -15.57 9.69 -24.83
C ALA A 153 -15.75 9.31 -26.30
N ARG A 154 -16.22 10.25 -27.16
CA ARG A 154 -16.30 10.03 -28.62
C ARG A 154 -14.93 9.75 -29.21
N GLY A 155 -13.90 10.43 -28.70
CA GLY A 155 -12.53 10.26 -29.15
C GLY A 155 -11.92 8.90 -28.83
N THR A 156 -12.41 8.21 -27.80
CA THR A 156 -11.96 6.88 -27.37
C THR A 156 -12.83 5.73 -27.89
N GLY A 157 -13.83 6.02 -28.74
CA GLY A 157 -14.70 5.00 -29.32
C GLY A 157 -15.51 4.23 -28.27
N SER A 158 -15.44 2.90 -28.30
CA SER A 158 -16.19 2.01 -27.39
C SER A 158 -15.57 1.87 -26.00
N LEU A 159 -14.46 2.56 -25.69
CA LEU A 159 -13.74 2.39 -24.42
C LEU A 159 -14.60 2.66 -23.19
N TRP A 160 -15.53 3.63 -23.25
CA TRP A 160 -16.45 3.91 -22.14
C TRP A 160 -17.43 2.75 -21.91
N VAL A 161 -17.85 2.03 -22.96
CA VAL A 161 -18.68 0.82 -22.84
C VAL A 161 -17.89 -0.28 -22.17
N VAL A 162 -16.64 -0.51 -22.61
CA VAL A 162 -15.73 -1.49 -22.02
C VAL A 162 -15.46 -1.18 -20.55
N ALA A 163 -15.27 0.08 -20.19
CA ALA A 163 -15.08 0.50 -18.81
C ALA A 163 -16.34 0.29 -17.96
N ALA A 164 -17.53 0.61 -18.49
CA ALA A 164 -18.80 0.44 -17.78
C ALA A 164 -19.14 -1.04 -17.56
N THR A 165 -18.99 -1.87 -18.60
CA THR A 165 -19.17 -3.33 -18.48
C THR A 165 -18.11 -3.96 -17.61
N GLY A 166 -16.86 -3.47 -17.66
CA GLY A 166 -15.77 -3.87 -16.78
C GLY A 166 -16.07 -3.61 -15.30
N GLY A 167 -16.64 -2.44 -14.97
CA GLY A 167 -17.07 -2.11 -13.61
C GLY A 167 -18.17 -3.05 -13.10
N ILE A 168 -19.18 -3.32 -13.92
CA ILE A 168 -20.28 -4.25 -13.57
C ILE A 168 -19.74 -5.67 -13.41
N ALA A 169 -18.87 -6.11 -14.33
CA ALA A 169 -18.23 -7.41 -14.27
C ALA A 169 -17.34 -7.55 -13.02
N ALA A 170 -16.63 -6.49 -12.62
CA ALA A 170 -15.83 -6.50 -11.40
C ALA A 170 -16.70 -6.66 -10.14
N GLU A 171 -17.80 -5.92 -10.04
CA GLU A 171 -18.75 -6.08 -8.93
C GLU A 171 -19.35 -7.50 -8.92
N TRP A 172 -19.78 -7.99 -10.08
CA TRP A 172 -20.36 -9.32 -10.22
C TRP A 172 -19.36 -10.42 -9.86
N LEU A 173 -18.11 -10.30 -10.32
CA LEU A 173 -17.02 -11.22 -9.98
C LEU A 173 -16.69 -11.18 -8.49
N ILE A 174 -16.66 -10.00 -7.87
CA ILE A 174 -16.43 -9.86 -6.42
C ILE A 174 -17.57 -10.52 -5.64
N ASN A 175 -18.82 -10.29 -6.03
CA ASN A 175 -19.97 -10.91 -5.38
C ASN A 175 -20.00 -12.43 -5.58
N ILE A 176 -19.66 -12.94 -6.76
CA ILE A 176 -19.49 -14.38 -6.99
C ILE A 176 -18.36 -14.92 -6.14
N PHE A 177 -17.23 -14.22 -6.07
CA PHE A 177 -16.09 -14.65 -5.29
C PHE A 177 -16.44 -14.69 -3.80
N GLN A 178 -17.13 -13.68 -3.28
CA GLN A 178 -17.62 -13.63 -1.90
C GLN A 178 -18.71 -14.66 -1.61
N ALA A 179 -19.65 -14.88 -2.52
CA ALA A 179 -20.66 -15.93 -2.38
C ALA A 179 -20.01 -17.31 -2.39
N SER A 180 -19.00 -17.50 -3.25
CA SER A 180 -18.19 -18.72 -3.34
C SER A 180 -17.22 -18.88 -2.16
N TRP A 181 -16.97 -17.81 -1.39
CA TRP A 181 -16.11 -17.77 -0.21
C TRP A 181 -16.68 -18.56 0.99
N ASN A 182 -18.00 -18.73 1.08
CA ASN A 182 -18.69 -19.46 2.17
C ASN A 182 -19.36 -20.77 1.70
N ASN A 183 -18.95 -21.31 0.55
CA ASN A 183 -19.61 -22.46 -0.08
C ASN A 183 -18.76 -23.75 0.00
N ARG A 184 -19.32 -24.87 -0.49
CA ARG A 184 -18.66 -26.19 -0.66
C ARG A 184 -17.23 -26.15 -1.23
N PHE A 185 -16.88 -25.09 -1.95
CA PHE A 185 -15.53 -24.85 -2.46
C PHE A 185 -14.45 -24.89 -1.37
N TRP A 186 -14.76 -24.42 -0.16
CA TRP A 186 -13.82 -24.37 0.96
C TRP A 186 -13.79 -25.67 1.76
N GLN A 187 -14.85 -26.47 1.71
CA GLN A 187 -14.96 -27.70 2.49
C GLN A 187 -13.86 -28.70 2.14
N LEU A 188 -13.60 -28.91 0.84
CA LEU A 188 -12.56 -29.86 0.41
C LEU A 188 -11.15 -29.38 0.82
N PRO A 189 -10.68 -28.17 0.48
CA PRO A 189 -9.40 -27.65 0.95
C PRO A 189 -9.26 -27.62 2.47
N THR A 190 -10.33 -27.26 3.21
CA THR A 190 -10.33 -27.27 4.67
C THR A 190 -10.15 -28.69 5.21
N THR A 191 -10.90 -29.66 4.67
CA THR A 191 -10.78 -31.08 5.07
C THR A 191 -9.39 -31.64 4.77
N LEU A 192 -8.84 -31.34 3.59
CA LEU A 192 -7.49 -31.77 3.21
C LEU A 192 -6.42 -31.13 4.10
N THR A 193 -6.57 -29.84 4.41
CA THR A 193 -5.67 -29.12 5.32
C THR A 193 -5.76 -29.71 6.72
N PHE A 194 -6.97 -29.97 7.23
CA PHE A 194 -7.18 -30.60 8.53
C PHE A 194 -6.47 -31.95 8.62
N ARG A 195 -6.67 -32.85 7.65
CA ARG A 195 -6.02 -34.18 7.62
C ARG A 195 -4.50 -34.07 7.53
N LEU A 196 -3.98 -33.13 6.74
CA LEU A 196 -2.55 -32.91 6.61
C LEU A 196 -1.95 -32.38 7.94
N VAL A 197 -2.60 -31.41 8.57
CA VAL A 197 -2.20 -30.88 9.88
C VAL A 197 -2.24 -31.98 10.94
N GLU A 198 -3.30 -32.78 10.98
CA GLU A 198 -3.41 -33.91 11.90
C GLU A 198 -2.27 -34.91 11.73
N SER A 199 -2.02 -35.31 10.48
CA SER A 199 -0.96 -36.27 10.15
C SER A 199 0.41 -35.75 10.57
N LEU A 200 0.70 -34.48 10.28
CA LEU A 200 1.97 -33.84 10.65
C LEU A 200 2.10 -33.66 12.17
N LEU A 201 1.03 -33.24 12.86
CA LEU A 201 1.07 -32.98 14.29
C LEU A 201 1.32 -34.27 15.10
N ARG A 202 0.74 -35.40 14.66
CA ARG A 202 0.94 -36.72 15.28
C ARG A 202 2.41 -37.19 15.24
N VAL A 203 3.25 -36.63 14.35
CA VAL A 203 4.69 -36.90 14.32
C VAL A 203 5.42 -36.26 15.50
N PHE A 204 4.93 -35.10 15.97
CA PHE A 204 5.63 -34.29 16.97
C PHE A 204 5.07 -34.45 18.39
N VAL A 205 3.76 -34.70 18.54
CA VAL A 205 3.12 -34.73 19.85
C VAL A 205 2.29 -36.02 20.00
N PRO A 206 2.51 -36.83 21.05
CA PRO A 206 1.64 -37.94 21.38
C PRO A 206 0.31 -37.42 21.96
N GLY A 207 -0.80 -38.11 21.69
CA GLY A 207 -2.12 -37.75 22.27
C GLY A 207 -2.83 -36.60 21.56
N VAL A 208 -2.65 -36.44 20.25
CA VAL A 208 -3.42 -35.48 19.44
C VAL A 208 -4.92 -35.79 19.53
N ILE A 209 -5.70 -34.78 19.90
CA ILE A 209 -7.16 -34.79 19.91
C ILE A 209 -7.64 -34.09 18.65
N ALA A 210 -8.38 -34.80 17.80
CA ALA A 210 -8.88 -34.28 16.53
C ALA A 210 -10.35 -34.65 16.36
N GLU A 211 -11.20 -33.65 16.13
CA GLU A 211 -12.63 -33.79 15.90
C GLU A 211 -12.98 -33.17 14.53
N PRO A 212 -12.92 -33.96 13.44
CA PRO A 212 -13.12 -33.46 12.08
C PRO A 212 -14.49 -32.82 11.85
N ALA A 213 -15.53 -33.24 12.59
CA ALA A 213 -16.88 -32.71 12.44
C ALA A 213 -17.00 -31.24 12.86
N THR A 214 -16.20 -30.81 13.83
CA THR A 214 -16.17 -29.42 14.31
C THR A 214 -14.95 -28.64 13.81
N GLY A 215 -14.02 -29.31 13.11
CA GLY A 215 -12.74 -28.73 12.71
C GLY A 215 -11.79 -28.48 13.89
N SER A 216 -12.08 -29.04 15.07
CA SER A 216 -11.26 -28.88 16.27
C SER A 216 -10.07 -29.82 16.25
N ILE A 217 -8.87 -29.30 16.51
CA ILE A 217 -7.63 -30.06 16.58
C ILE A 217 -6.70 -29.47 17.65
N GLY A 218 -6.00 -30.34 18.37
CA GLY A 218 -5.06 -29.89 19.38
C GLY A 218 -4.41 -30.99 20.19
N THR A 219 -3.88 -30.58 21.32
CA THR A 219 -3.29 -31.39 22.38
C THR A 219 -4.12 -31.23 23.66
N PRO A 220 -3.83 -31.97 24.74
CA PRO A 220 -4.50 -31.78 26.03
C PRO A 220 -4.32 -30.36 26.62
N HIS A 221 -3.30 -29.62 26.19
CA HIS A 221 -2.96 -28.30 26.74
C HIS A 221 -3.42 -27.13 25.87
N PHE A 222 -3.63 -27.37 24.57
CA PHE A 222 -3.95 -26.31 23.63
C PHE A 222 -4.73 -26.87 22.43
N HIS A 223 -5.84 -26.23 22.09
CA HIS A 223 -6.69 -26.63 20.96
C HIS A 223 -7.10 -25.41 20.14
N VAL A 224 -7.30 -25.63 18.84
CA VAL A 224 -7.76 -24.60 17.90
C VAL A 224 -8.81 -25.20 16.97
N VAL A 225 -9.65 -24.33 16.41
CA VAL A 225 -10.61 -24.69 15.39
C VAL A 225 -10.08 -24.21 14.04
N ILE A 226 -9.88 -25.13 13.10
CA ILE A 226 -9.49 -24.81 11.72
C ILE A 226 -10.74 -24.33 10.98
N LEU A 227 -10.90 -23.01 10.91
CA LEU A 227 -11.96 -22.35 10.13
C LEU A 227 -11.63 -22.36 8.63
N GLU A 228 -12.62 -22.05 7.80
CA GLU A 228 -12.47 -21.97 6.34
C GLU A 228 -11.34 -21.01 5.93
N ALA A 229 -11.19 -19.88 6.62
CA ALA A 229 -10.09 -18.93 6.42
C ALA A 229 -8.69 -19.56 6.58
N CYS A 230 -8.56 -20.65 7.35
CA CYS A 230 -7.30 -21.36 7.57
C CYS A 230 -7.01 -22.47 6.54
N SER A 231 -7.91 -22.71 5.57
CA SER A 231 -7.77 -23.74 4.55
C SER A 231 -6.58 -23.58 3.60
N GLY A 232 -5.93 -22.41 3.61
CA GLY A 232 -4.82 -22.06 2.72
C GLY A 232 -5.23 -21.60 1.32
N VAL A 233 -6.54 -21.55 1.01
CA VAL A 233 -7.07 -21.10 -0.28
C VAL A 233 -6.76 -19.62 -0.53
N GLU A 234 -6.79 -18.77 0.49
CA GLU A 234 -6.43 -17.35 0.36
C GLU A 234 -4.98 -17.17 -0.12
N GLY A 235 -4.02 -17.82 0.56
CA GLY A 235 -2.60 -17.79 0.18
C GLY A 235 -2.36 -18.38 -1.21
N ALA A 236 -3.03 -19.50 -1.53
CA ALA A 236 -3.02 -20.10 -2.86
C ALA A 236 -3.55 -19.14 -3.94
N GLY A 237 -4.64 -18.42 -3.67
CA GLY A 237 -5.21 -17.42 -4.57
C GLY A 237 -4.29 -16.23 -4.79
N LEU A 238 -3.70 -15.68 -3.73
CA LEU A 238 -2.69 -14.62 -3.83
C LEU A 238 -1.48 -15.08 -4.65
N MET A 239 -1.02 -16.32 -4.45
CA MET A 239 0.11 -16.87 -5.20
C MET A 239 -0.21 -17.13 -6.67
N LEU A 240 -1.45 -17.55 -6.97
CA LEU A 240 -1.94 -17.69 -8.34
C LEU A 240 -1.92 -16.35 -9.06
N VAL A 241 -2.50 -15.30 -8.46
CA VAL A 241 -2.51 -13.95 -9.02
C VAL A 241 -1.09 -13.43 -9.23
N PHE A 242 -0.22 -13.55 -8.22
CA PHE A 242 1.18 -13.13 -8.31
C PHE A 242 1.92 -13.86 -9.44
N SER A 243 1.81 -15.20 -9.51
CA SER A 243 2.52 -16.02 -10.49
C SER A 243 2.05 -15.73 -11.92
N VAL A 244 0.74 -15.55 -12.14
CA VAL A 244 0.18 -15.16 -13.44
C VAL A 244 0.64 -13.77 -13.84
N ALA A 245 0.56 -12.80 -12.93
CA ALA A 245 1.02 -11.43 -13.20
C ALA A 245 2.52 -11.42 -13.53
N TRP A 246 3.35 -12.14 -12.78
CA TRP A 246 4.77 -12.26 -13.04
C TRP A 246 5.05 -12.83 -14.43
N LEU A 247 4.49 -13.98 -14.77
CA LEU A 247 4.68 -14.60 -16.08
C LEU A 247 4.15 -13.71 -17.21
N TRP A 248 3.09 -12.93 -16.97
CA TRP A 248 2.56 -11.99 -17.95
C TRP A 248 3.49 -10.81 -18.22
N PHE A 249 3.98 -10.14 -17.16
CA PHE A 249 4.87 -8.99 -17.26
C PHE A 249 6.23 -9.38 -17.83
N PHE A 250 6.78 -10.52 -17.40
CA PHE A 250 8.08 -11.04 -17.82
C PHE A 250 7.97 -12.09 -18.92
N ARG A 251 6.86 -12.13 -19.68
CA ARG A 251 6.60 -13.16 -20.70
C ARG A 251 7.66 -13.28 -21.79
N ARG A 252 8.41 -12.20 -22.06
CA ARG A 252 9.51 -12.19 -23.02
C ARG A 252 10.79 -12.85 -22.48
N GLU A 253 10.90 -12.94 -21.16
CA GLU A 253 12.03 -13.53 -20.44
C GLU A 253 11.75 -14.97 -20.02
N CYS A 254 10.49 -15.41 -20.06
CA CYS A 254 10.07 -16.77 -19.72
C CYS A 254 10.00 -17.69 -20.95
N ARG A 255 10.34 -18.97 -20.76
CA ARG A 255 10.18 -20.03 -21.76
C ARG A 255 8.80 -20.67 -21.64
N PHE A 256 7.95 -20.47 -22.64
CA PHE A 256 6.66 -21.15 -22.73
C PHE A 256 6.77 -22.41 -23.59
N PRO A 257 6.08 -23.51 -23.22
CA PRO A 257 5.09 -23.61 -22.15
C PRO A 257 5.67 -23.95 -20.75
N GLN A 258 6.97 -24.20 -20.62
CA GLN A 258 7.60 -24.75 -19.40
C GLN A 258 7.35 -23.88 -18.16
N ALA A 259 7.40 -22.55 -18.31
CA ALA A 259 7.18 -21.62 -17.22
C ALA A 259 5.78 -21.74 -16.57
N LEU A 260 4.79 -22.32 -17.26
CA LEU A 260 3.44 -22.51 -16.71
C LEU A 260 3.41 -23.47 -15.52
N ILE A 261 4.38 -24.39 -15.40
CA ILE A 261 4.45 -25.32 -14.25
C ILE A 261 4.81 -24.62 -12.94
N LEU A 262 5.39 -23.42 -13.01
CA LEU A 262 5.71 -22.65 -11.82
C LEU A 262 4.44 -22.20 -11.09
N ILE A 263 3.32 -22.02 -11.80
CA ILE A 263 2.03 -21.64 -11.21
C ILE A 263 1.52 -22.72 -10.25
N PRO A 264 1.22 -23.97 -10.67
CA PRO A 264 0.74 -25.00 -9.76
C PRO A 264 1.78 -25.34 -8.69
N ALA A 265 3.08 -25.27 -8.99
CA ALA A 265 4.13 -25.50 -7.99
C ALA A 265 4.10 -24.45 -6.86
N ALA A 266 3.97 -23.17 -7.20
CA ALA A 266 3.91 -22.08 -6.21
C ALA A 266 2.63 -22.15 -5.37
N VAL A 267 1.50 -22.43 -6.01
CA VAL A 267 0.20 -22.62 -5.35
C VAL A 267 0.27 -23.80 -4.37
N LEU A 268 0.77 -24.95 -4.80
CA LEU A 268 0.92 -26.14 -3.96
C LEU A 268 1.88 -25.88 -2.79
N LEU A 269 3.04 -25.26 -3.05
CA LEU A 269 4.00 -24.93 -2.01
C LEU A 269 3.40 -23.97 -0.97
N SER A 270 2.67 -22.96 -1.41
CA SER A 270 1.96 -22.03 -0.52
C SER A 270 0.93 -22.76 0.35
N TRP A 271 0.18 -23.71 -0.22
CA TRP A 271 -0.80 -24.50 0.54
C TRP A 271 -0.14 -25.44 1.56
N LEU A 272 0.95 -26.12 1.18
CA LEU A 272 1.71 -26.99 2.09
C LEU A 272 2.34 -26.20 3.25
N LEU A 273 2.93 -25.04 2.97
CA LEU A 273 3.49 -24.18 4.02
C LEU A 273 2.41 -23.61 4.95
N ASN A 274 1.17 -23.43 4.46
CA ASN A 274 0.04 -23.09 5.33
C ASN A 274 -0.28 -24.21 6.33
N ALA A 275 -0.26 -25.48 5.90
CA ALA A 275 -0.44 -26.60 6.82
C ALA A 275 0.69 -26.66 7.87
N ILE A 276 1.95 -26.48 7.44
CA ILE A 276 3.12 -26.41 8.34
C ILE A 276 2.96 -25.24 9.33
N ARG A 277 2.50 -24.07 8.88
CA ARG A 277 2.18 -22.92 9.74
C ARG A 277 1.18 -23.32 10.84
N ILE A 278 0.09 -24.00 10.51
CA ILE A 278 -0.91 -24.41 11.51
C ILE A 278 -0.31 -25.40 12.52
N VAL A 279 0.53 -26.34 12.07
CA VAL A 279 1.24 -27.26 12.96
C VAL A 279 2.16 -26.49 13.92
N ILE A 280 2.97 -25.54 13.41
CA ILE A 280 3.85 -24.72 14.25
C ILE A 280 3.03 -23.90 15.25
N LEU A 281 1.89 -23.34 14.83
CA LEU A 281 0.98 -22.61 15.71
C LEU A 281 0.51 -23.50 16.88
N LEU A 282 0.09 -24.73 16.60
CA LEU A 282 -0.31 -25.70 17.62
C LEU A 282 0.85 -26.07 18.56
N LEU A 283 2.07 -26.23 18.03
CA LEU A 283 3.26 -26.51 18.83
C LEU A 283 3.63 -25.33 19.75
N ILE A 284 3.54 -24.08 19.27
CA ILE A 284 3.79 -22.87 20.08
C ILE A 284 2.76 -22.77 21.21
N GLY A 285 1.47 -22.97 20.91
CA GLY A 285 0.42 -22.95 21.92
C GLY A 285 0.59 -24.07 22.95
N ASN A 286 0.90 -25.28 22.51
CA ASN A 286 1.19 -26.41 23.39
C ASN A 286 2.43 -26.20 24.28
N ALA A 287 3.43 -25.44 23.82
CA ALA A 287 4.61 -25.09 24.60
C ALA A 287 4.33 -24.01 25.68
N GLY A 288 3.08 -23.55 25.82
CA GLY A 288 2.67 -22.57 26.84
C GLY A 288 2.66 -21.12 26.35
N ALA A 289 2.70 -20.87 25.04
CA ALA A 289 2.66 -19.53 24.47
C ALA A 289 1.41 -19.28 23.58
N PRO A 290 0.17 -19.44 24.12
CA PRO A 290 -1.06 -19.31 23.35
C PRO A 290 -1.25 -17.92 22.73
N ASP A 291 -0.85 -16.85 23.43
CA ASP A 291 -0.96 -15.47 22.93
C ASP A 291 -0.06 -15.23 21.70
N ILE A 292 1.12 -15.84 21.66
CA ILE A 292 2.02 -15.78 20.50
C ILE A 292 1.42 -16.60 19.36
N ALA A 293 0.90 -17.79 19.66
CA ALA A 293 0.32 -18.70 18.68
C ALA A 293 -0.87 -18.06 17.94
N LEU A 294 -1.88 -17.58 18.68
CA LEU A 294 -3.12 -17.03 18.13
C LEU A 294 -3.00 -15.57 17.69
N GLY A 295 -2.14 -14.79 18.34
CA GLY A 295 -1.90 -13.39 18.01
C GLY A 295 -0.85 -13.24 16.90
N GLY A 296 0.40 -13.01 17.31
CA GLY A 296 1.48 -12.63 16.40
C GLY A 296 1.78 -13.65 15.32
N PHE A 297 1.96 -14.92 15.69
CA PHE A 297 2.35 -15.97 14.76
C PHE A 297 1.26 -16.24 13.72
N HIS A 298 0.01 -16.42 14.17
CA HIS A 298 -1.10 -16.68 13.25
C HIS A 298 -1.22 -15.58 12.18
N SER A 299 -1.13 -14.31 12.57
CA SER A 299 -1.24 -13.17 11.64
C SER A 299 -0.04 -13.05 10.70
N GLN A 300 1.20 -13.14 11.22
CA GLN A 300 2.40 -12.81 10.45
C GLN A 300 2.96 -13.99 9.65
N ALA A 301 2.83 -15.23 10.13
CA ALA A 301 3.42 -16.40 9.49
C ALA A 301 2.89 -16.63 8.06
N GLY A 302 1.62 -16.29 7.81
CA GLY A 302 1.03 -16.35 6.47
C GLY A 302 1.73 -15.39 5.50
N TRP A 303 1.92 -14.13 5.90
CA TRP A 303 2.62 -13.12 5.10
C TRP A 303 4.11 -13.44 4.90
N ILE A 304 4.78 -13.96 5.93
CA ILE A 304 6.18 -14.41 5.83
C ILE A 304 6.29 -15.51 4.78
N THR A 305 5.40 -16.51 4.86
CA THR A 305 5.32 -17.62 3.91
C THR A 305 5.07 -17.13 2.49
N PHE A 306 4.06 -16.27 2.29
CA PHE A 306 3.73 -15.70 1.00
C PHE A 306 4.94 -14.96 0.39
N ASN A 307 5.58 -14.06 1.15
CA ASN A 307 6.73 -13.31 0.67
C ASN A 307 7.93 -14.21 0.35
N ALA A 308 8.18 -15.24 1.15
CA ALA A 308 9.24 -16.22 0.90
C ALA A 308 8.99 -17.01 -0.39
N VAL A 309 7.76 -17.50 -0.60
CA VAL A 309 7.37 -18.23 -1.82
C VAL A 309 7.40 -17.31 -3.04
N ALA A 310 6.89 -16.09 -2.93
CA ALA A 310 6.92 -15.10 -4.01
C ALA A 310 8.37 -14.76 -4.43
N LEU A 311 9.27 -14.55 -3.46
CA LEU A 311 10.68 -14.30 -3.71
C LEU A 311 11.35 -15.52 -4.35
N ALA A 312 11.10 -16.72 -3.82
CA ALA A 312 11.62 -17.96 -4.39
C ALA A 312 11.15 -18.15 -5.84
N PHE A 313 9.87 -17.90 -6.11
CA PHE A 313 9.29 -17.91 -7.45
C PHE A 313 10.00 -16.93 -8.38
N SER A 314 10.15 -15.66 -7.98
CA SER A 314 10.84 -14.63 -8.78
C SER A 314 12.29 -15.02 -9.10
N VAL A 315 12.99 -15.60 -8.13
CA VAL A 315 14.38 -16.06 -8.31
C VAL A 315 14.45 -17.26 -9.25
N VAL A 316 13.59 -18.26 -9.06
CA VAL A 316 13.56 -19.48 -9.87
C VAL A 316 13.17 -19.16 -11.31
N ALA A 317 12.11 -18.37 -11.50
CA ALA A 317 11.61 -17.97 -12.82
C ALA A 317 12.72 -17.31 -13.67
N GLY A 318 13.55 -16.47 -13.06
CA GLY A 318 14.63 -15.76 -13.75
C GLY A 318 15.98 -16.50 -13.83
N ARG A 319 16.25 -17.51 -12.98
CA ARG A 319 17.58 -18.17 -12.91
C ARG A 319 17.62 -19.58 -13.47
N VAL A 320 16.50 -20.30 -13.48
CA VAL A 320 16.51 -21.67 -13.98
C VAL A 320 16.42 -21.63 -15.50
N SER A 321 17.46 -22.14 -16.17
CA SER A 321 17.57 -22.16 -17.64
C SER A 321 16.41 -22.89 -18.32
N TRP A 322 15.71 -23.76 -17.59
CA TRP A 322 14.52 -24.46 -18.05
C TRP A 322 13.28 -23.54 -18.15
N SER A 323 13.12 -22.58 -17.23
CA SER A 323 12.00 -21.63 -17.21
C SER A 323 12.35 -20.26 -17.78
N GLY A 324 13.63 -19.88 -17.82
CA GLY A 324 14.13 -18.60 -18.32
C GLY A 324 14.72 -18.70 -19.74
N ALA A 325 14.41 -17.72 -20.60
CA ALA A 325 14.97 -17.62 -21.93
C ALA A 325 16.45 -17.23 -21.86
N LYS A 326 17.34 -18.22 -22.01
CA LYS A 326 18.81 -18.13 -22.26
C LYS A 326 19.47 -16.86 -21.68
N ALA A 327 20.03 -16.97 -20.48
CA ALA A 327 20.86 -15.91 -19.91
C ALA A 327 21.96 -15.51 -20.89
N THR A 328 21.94 -14.27 -21.36
CA THR A 328 23.12 -13.65 -21.96
C THR A 328 24.20 -13.65 -20.89
N SER A 329 25.21 -14.48 -21.10
CA SER A 329 26.36 -14.66 -20.23
C SER A 329 27.25 -13.42 -20.31
N GLU A 330 26.89 -12.37 -19.56
CA GLU A 330 27.87 -11.36 -19.16
C GLU A 330 28.51 -11.74 -17.81
N PRO A 331 29.83 -11.54 -17.65
CA PRO A 331 30.54 -11.91 -16.44
C PRO A 331 30.04 -11.11 -15.25
N ARG A 332 29.39 -11.83 -14.35
CA ARG A 332 28.68 -11.38 -13.15
C ARG A 332 29.64 -10.72 -12.15
N ARG A 333 29.85 -9.42 -12.28
CA ARG A 333 30.38 -8.60 -11.17
C ARG A 333 29.35 -8.61 -10.03
N THR A 334 29.85 -8.73 -8.81
CA THR A 334 29.17 -8.72 -7.50
C THR A 334 27.84 -7.95 -7.48
N ILE A 335 26.73 -8.65 -7.24
CA ILE A 335 25.34 -8.13 -7.22
C ILE A 335 25.17 -6.91 -6.29
N PHE A 336 25.98 -6.81 -5.23
CA PHE A 336 25.96 -5.70 -4.28
C PHE A 336 26.64 -4.42 -4.77
N GLU A 337 27.50 -4.50 -5.79
CA GLU A 337 28.26 -3.36 -6.29
C GLU A 337 27.61 -2.68 -7.51
N GLN A 338 26.59 -3.29 -8.13
CA GLN A 338 25.99 -2.79 -9.37
C GLN A 338 24.48 -2.51 -9.34
N ASN A 339 23.76 -2.79 -8.25
CA ASN A 339 22.33 -2.46 -8.19
C ASN A 339 22.11 -1.08 -7.56
N PRO A 340 21.83 -0.02 -8.36
CA PRO A 340 21.61 1.33 -7.83
C PRO A 340 20.36 1.45 -6.95
N THR A 341 19.44 0.48 -7.00
CA THR A 341 18.20 0.45 -6.21
C THR A 341 18.44 0.02 -4.78
N ALA A 342 19.37 -0.92 -4.56
CA ALA A 342 19.57 -1.57 -3.26
C ALA A 342 19.80 -0.58 -2.10
N PRO A 343 20.66 0.46 -2.24
CA PRO A 343 20.95 1.38 -1.14
C PRO A 343 19.73 2.21 -0.73
N TYR A 344 18.77 2.42 -1.63
CA TYR A 344 17.58 3.21 -1.34
C TYR A 344 16.44 2.37 -0.76
N LEU A 345 16.26 1.13 -1.24
CA LEU A 345 15.08 0.33 -0.93
C LEU A 345 15.32 -0.74 0.16
N VAL A 346 16.51 -1.33 0.21
CA VAL A 346 16.81 -2.45 1.14
C VAL A 346 16.69 -2.04 2.60
N PRO A 347 17.14 -0.85 3.07
CA PRO A 347 16.94 -0.46 4.46
C PRO A 347 15.47 -0.53 4.90
N PHE A 348 14.56 -0.03 4.06
CA PHE A 348 13.13 -0.06 4.32
C PHE A 348 12.57 -1.48 4.30
N LEU A 349 12.90 -2.28 3.28
CA LEU A 349 12.48 -3.69 3.19
C LEU A 349 12.98 -4.51 4.39
N THR A 350 14.17 -4.22 4.88
CA THR A 350 14.73 -4.88 6.06
C THR A 350 14.00 -4.50 7.34
N ILE A 351 13.57 -3.25 7.50
CA ILE A 351 12.67 -2.86 8.61
C ILE A 351 11.37 -3.65 8.56
N LEU A 352 10.74 -3.75 7.37
CA LEU A 352 9.51 -4.52 7.21
C LEU A 352 9.71 -6.01 7.51
N ALA A 353 10.77 -6.62 6.99
CA ALA A 353 11.08 -8.02 7.26
C ALA A 353 11.34 -8.27 8.75
N ALA A 354 12.13 -7.42 9.40
CA ALA A 354 12.38 -7.47 10.84
C ALA A 354 11.08 -7.27 11.64
N ALA A 355 10.19 -6.39 11.20
CA ALA A 355 8.89 -6.16 11.82
C ALA A 355 7.98 -7.39 11.72
N MET A 356 7.96 -8.08 10.58
CA MET A 356 7.19 -9.31 10.40
C MET A 356 7.69 -10.42 11.33
N VAL A 357 9.01 -10.61 11.43
CA VAL A 357 9.62 -11.62 12.32
C VAL A 357 9.37 -11.28 13.79
N SER A 358 9.63 -10.04 14.20
CA SER A 358 9.42 -9.61 15.60
C SER A 358 7.96 -9.71 16.02
N ARG A 359 7.02 -9.33 15.16
CA ARG A 359 5.57 -9.50 15.41
C ARG A 359 5.14 -10.96 15.39
N ALA A 360 5.73 -11.82 14.55
CA ALA A 360 5.41 -13.25 14.53
C ALA A 360 5.75 -13.95 15.85
N ALA A 361 6.75 -13.44 16.57
CA ALA A 361 7.16 -13.91 17.88
C ALA A 361 6.53 -13.13 19.06
N ALA A 362 5.60 -12.21 18.79
CA ALA A 362 4.97 -11.36 19.80
C ALA A 362 3.59 -11.88 20.19
N GLY A 363 3.27 -11.77 21.48
CA GLY A 363 1.90 -11.87 22.00
C GLY A 363 1.30 -10.47 22.11
N ASN A 364 0.88 -10.08 23.32
CA ASN A 364 0.33 -8.75 23.60
C ASN A 364 1.35 -7.60 23.52
N PHE A 365 2.65 -7.92 23.66
CA PHE A 365 3.74 -6.95 23.63
C PHE A 365 4.89 -7.41 22.72
N GLU A 366 5.38 -6.50 21.88
CA GLU A 366 6.44 -6.77 20.91
C GLU A 366 7.84 -6.55 21.53
N TRP A 367 8.31 -7.51 22.32
CA TRP A 367 9.64 -7.46 22.92
C TRP A 367 10.77 -7.29 21.91
N LEU A 368 10.67 -7.96 20.76
CA LEU A 368 11.68 -7.96 19.71
C LEU A 368 11.63 -6.72 18.81
N TYR A 369 10.92 -5.66 19.19
CA TYR A 369 10.94 -4.38 18.45
C TYR A 369 12.37 -3.87 18.14
N PRO A 370 13.38 -3.97 19.04
CA PRO A 370 14.76 -3.57 18.75
C PRO A 370 15.37 -4.24 17.51
N LEU A 371 14.86 -5.41 17.09
CA LEU A 371 15.30 -6.09 15.87
C LEU A 371 15.17 -5.19 14.63
N ARG A 372 14.12 -4.35 14.57
CA ARG A 372 13.89 -3.41 13.46
C ARG A 372 15.01 -2.38 13.35
N PHE A 373 15.40 -1.81 14.49
CA PHE A 373 16.51 -0.87 14.57
C PHE A 373 17.83 -1.53 14.15
N LEU A 374 18.15 -2.68 14.76
CA LEU A 374 19.41 -3.37 14.51
C LEU A 374 19.55 -3.79 13.05
N ALA A 375 18.49 -4.35 12.47
CA ALA A 375 18.51 -4.79 11.08
C ALA A 375 18.69 -3.61 10.11
N ALA A 376 17.98 -2.49 10.34
CA ALA A 376 18.14 -1.28 9.54
C ALA A 376 19.54 -0.66 9.70
N ALA A 377 20.04 -0.57 10.93
CA ALA A 377 21.35 0.00 11.22
C ALA A 377 22.47 -0.78 10.54
N VAL A 378 22.42 -2.12 10.56
CA VAL A 378 23.37 -2.98 9.84
C VAL A 378 23.32 -2.70 8.34
N VAL A 379 22.15 -2.68 7.72
CA VAL A 379 22.02 -2.43 6.28
C VAL A 379 22.49 -1.04 5.89
N LEU A 380 22.10 -0.01 6.64
CA LEU A 380 22.56 1.36 6.41
C LEU A 380 24.08 1.48 6.57
N TRP A 381 24.66 0.76 7.54
CA TRP A 381 26.10 0.70 7.72
C TRP A 381 26.83 0.02 6.55
N LEU A 382 26.28 -1.08 6.02
CA LEU A 382 26.85 -1.79 4.87
C LEU A 382 26.87 -0.89 3.62
N PHE A 383 25.83 -0.08 3.41
CA PHE A 383 25.73 0.85 2.27
C PHE A 383 26.33 2.25 2.53
N ARG A 384 26.97 2.49 3.68
CA ARG A 384 27.46 3.83 4.11
C ARG A 384 28.33 4.57 3.08
N LYS A 385 29.13 3.83 2.30
CA LYS A 385 30.01 4.40 1.27
C LYS A 385 29.21 4.98 0.10
N GLN A 386 28.09 4.35 -0.28
CA GLN A 386 27.24 4.80 -1.39
C GLN A 386 26.44 6.04 -1.00
N TYR A 387 26.11 6.21 0.29
CA TYR A 387 25.48 7.43 0.79
C TYR A 387 26.43 8.62 0.89
N ALA A 388 27.73 8.47 0.65
CA ALA A 388 28.68 9.59 0.69
C ALA A 388 28.44 10.59 -0.45
N GLY A 389 27.88 10.14 -1.57
CA GLY A 389 27.52 10.99 -2.71
C GLY A 389 26.18 11.72 -2.58
N LEU A 390 25.40 11.49 -1.51
CA LEU A 390 24.14 12.19 -1.28
C LEU A 390 24.39 13.49 -0.52
N ASP A 391 23.76 14.59 -0.94
CA ASP A 391 23.81 15.86 -0.19
C ASP A 391 23.04 15.71 1.13
N ARG A 392 23.81 15.64 2.23
CA ARG A 392 23.32 15.51 3.61
C ARG A 392 23.08 16.86 4.29
N ARG A 393 23.28 17.98 3.60
CA ARG A 393 23.06 19.31 4.20
C ARG A 393 21.60 19.46 4.58
N VAL A 394 21.38 20.11 5.71
CA VAL A 394 20.06 20.31 6.30
C VAL A 394 19.76 21.81 6.35
N SER A 395 18.54 22.16 5.96
CA SER A 395 17.95 23.48 6.10
C SER A 395 17.35 23.63 7.49
N TRP A 396 17.47 24.82 8.09
CA TRP A 396 16.73 25.18 9.31
C TRP A 396 15.20 25.05 9.14
N PHE A 397 14.72 25.09 7.88
CA PHE A 397 13.30 24.96 7.56
C PHE A 397 12.79 23.51 7.68
N ALA A 398 13.67 22.50 7.63
CA ALA A 398 13.25 21.10 7.71
C ALA A 398 12.57 20.75 9.06
N PRO A 399 13.13 21.12 10.23
CA PRO A 399 12.43 20.97 11.51
C PRO A 399 11.08 21.70 11.58
N VAL A 400 10.95 22.86 10.93
CA VAL A 400 9.66 23.61 10.89
C VAL A 400 8.60 22.81 10.13
N ILE A 401 8.96 22.21 9.00
CA ILE A 401 8.06 21.30 8.27
C ILE A 401 7.68 20.11 9.16
N GLY A 402 8.64 19.50 9.86
CA GLY A 402 8.37 18.40 10.77
C GLY A 402 7.41 18.77 11.91
N ALA A 403 7.58 19.95 12.51
CA ALA A 403 6.65 20.46 13.52
C ALA A 403 5.24 20.71 12.96
N ALA A 404 5.13 21.24 11.74
CA ALA A 404 3.85 21.41 11.07
C ALA A 404 3.16 20.06 10.79
N VAL A 405 3.92 19.05 10.34
CA VAL A 405 3.40 17.69 10.14
C VAL A 405 2.95 17.09 11.47
N PHE A 406 3.68 17.28 12.56
CA PHE A 406 3.27 16.82 13.89
C PHE A 406 1.92 17.42 14.33
N VAL A 407 1.73 18.73 14.18
CA VAL A 407 0.46 19.39 14.50
C VAL A 407 -0.68 18.82 13.66
N LEU A 408 -0.46 18.67 12.35
CA LEU A 408 -1.43 18.05 11.45
C LEU A 408 -1.74 16.61 11.86
N TRP A 409 -0.72 15.84 12.24
CA TRP A 409 -0.86 14.45 12.64
C TRP A 409 -1.78 14.31 13.86
N LEU A 410 -1.59 15.16 14.87
CA LEU A 410 -2.45 15.20 16.04
C LEU A 410 -3.87 15.65 15.71
N ALA A 411 -4.04 16.63 14.81
CA ALA A 411 -5.36 17.09 14.39
C ALA A 411 -6.16 16.00 13.66
N LEU A 412 -5.47 15.14 12.90
CA LEU A 412 -6.07 14.04 12.15
C LEU A 412 -6.12 12.71 12.94
N SER A 413 -5.57 12.68 14.16
CA SER A 413 -5.58 11.51 15.04
C SER A 413 -6.25 11.84 16.38
N PRO A 414 -7.60 11.90 16.42
CA PRO A 414 -8.35 12.13 17.65
C PRO A 414 -7.95 11.16 18.76
N ALA A 415 -7.89 11.62 20.00
CA ALA A 415 -7.52 10.75 21.12
C ALA A 415 -8.44 9.52 21.20
N GLY A 416 -7.85 8.33 21.29
CA GLY A 416 -8.58 7.06 21.31
C GLY A 416 -8.94 6.50 19.93
N SER A 417 -8.52 7.14 18.82
CA SER A 417 -8.67 6.58 17.47
C SER A 417 -7.57 5.57 17.10
N GLY A 418 -6.52 5.46 17.94
CA GLY A 418 -5.44 4.49 17.77
C GLY A 418 -5.82 3.10 18.28
N PRO A 419 -5.10 2.04 17.87
CA PRO A 419 -5.31 0.70 18.40
C PRO A 419 -5.14 0.71 19.92
N ASN A 420 -6.08 0.10 20.65
CA ASN A 420 -5.98 -0.04 22.10
C ASN A 420 -4.84 -1.02 22.43
N ASN A 421 -3.62 -0.49 22.58
CA ASN A 421 -2.42 -1.29 22.75
C ASN A 421 -2.08 -1.46 24.25
N GLN A 422 -1.51 -2.61 24.61
CA GLN A 422 -1.10 -2.91 25.99
C GLN A 422 0.30 -2.39 26.32
N ILE A 423 0.84 -1.42 25.56
CA ILE A 423 2.23 -0.96 25.71
C ILE A 423 2.43 -0.33 27.09
N ALA A 424 1.57 0.60 27.48
CA ALA A 424 1.68 1.32 28.75
C ALA A 424 1.61 0.40 29.99
N PRO A 425 0.57 -0.46 30.16
CA PRO A 425 0.50 -1.34 31.31
C PRO A 425 1.66 -2.33 31.34
N TYR A 426 2.04 -2.89 30.18
CA TYR A 426 3.15 -3.84 30.11
C TYR A 426 4.50 -3.23 30.53
N LEU A 427 4.80 -2.02 30.06
CA LEU A 427 6.02 -1.30 30.44
C LEU A 427 6.07 -0.95 31.94
N ALA A 428 4.93 -0.88 32.63
CA ALA A 428 4.87 -0.62 34.07
C ALA A 428 5.20 -1.87 34.91
N GLU A 429 5.01 -3.07 34.36
CA GLU A 429 5.20 -4.35 35.05
C GLU A 429 6.62 -4.92 34.91
N ILE A 430 7.41 -4.42 33.97
CA ILE A 430 8.77 -4.90 33.70
C ILE A 430 9.83 -4.10 34.46
N SER A 431 11.04 -4.65 34.56
CA SER A 431 12.16 -3.98 35.21
C SER A 431 12.49 -2.63 34.55
N LEU A 432 12.95 -1.67 35.36
CA LEU A 432 13.33 -0.32 34.88
C LEU A 432 14.35 -0.40 33.74
N ALA A 433 15.34 -1.28 33.85
CA ALA A 433 16.36 -1.47 32.82
C ALA A 433 15.76 -1.96 31.49
N ALA A 434 14.84 -2.93 31.54
CA ALA A 434 14.16 -3.44 30.34
C ALA A 434 13.25 -2.38 29.71
N ARG A 435 12.49 -1.64 30.53
CA ARG A 435 11.67 -0.51 30.09
C ARG A 435 12.48 0.56 29.39
N ILE A 436 13.56 1.04 30.02
CA ILE A 436 14.42 2.07 29.44
C ILE A 436 15.05 1.58 28.14
N SER A 437 15.53 0.33 28.12
CA SER A 437 16.16 -0.25 26.92
C SER A 437 15.19 -0.33 25.75
N TRP A 438 13.98 -0.87 25.98
CA TRP A 438 12.97 -0.99 24.92
C TRP A 438 12.52 0.38 24.41
N LEU A 439 12.26 1.33 25.32
CA LEU A 439 11.90 2.71 24.96
C LEU A 439 13.01 3.41 24.18
N ALA A 440 14.27 3.26 24.60
CA ALA A 440 15.42 3.84 23.91
C ALA A 440 15.53 3.32 22.47
N PHE A 441 15.46 2.00 22.27
CA PHE A 441 15.46 1.42 20.92
C PHE A 441 14.26 1.88 20.10
N ARG A 442 13.07 1.97 20.69
CA ARG A 442 11.88 2.43 19.97
C ARG A 442 11.98 3.89 19.52
N VAL A 443 12.44 4.77 20.40
CA VAL A 443 12.65 6.19 20.11
C VAL A 443 13.76 6.38 19.07
N VAL A 444 14.91 5.73 19.26
CA VAL A 444 16.03 5.84 18.32
C VAL A 444 15.64 5.25 16.95
N ALA A 445 14.91 4.14 16.90
CA ALA A 445 14.40 3.59 15.64
C ALA A 445 13.51 4.61 14.91
N ALA A 446 12.54 5.19 15.62
CA ALA A 446 11.56 6.12 15.07
C ALA A 446 12.19 7.45 14.62
N ILE A 447 13.24 7.92 15.29
CA ILE A 447 13.88 9.21 14.96
C ILE A 447 15.01 9.04 13.94
N VAL A 448 15.71 7.90 13.95
CA VAL A 448 16.94 7.72 13.16
C VAL A 448 16.72 6.75 12.00
N THR A 449 16.56 5.45 12.27
CA THR A 449 16.60 4.45 11.20
C THR A 449 15.36 4.48 10.31
N VAL A 450 14.17 4.72 10.89
CA VAL A 450 12.91 4.75 10.14
C VAL A 450 12.87 5.93 9.16
N PRO A 451 13.12 7.19 9.58
CA PRO A 451 13.11 8.33 8.65
C PRO A 451 14.16 8.19 7.55
N ILE A 452 15.37 7.72 7.88
CA ILE A 452 16.41 7.49 6.87
C ILE A 452 15.93 6.46 5.85
N ALA A 453 15.45 5.30 6.31
CA ALA A 453 15.04 4.22 5.43
C ALA A 453 13.82 4.59 4.56
N GLU A 454 12.81 5.21 5.16
CA GLU A 454 11.59 5.59 4.45
C GLU A 454 11.84 6.73 3.46
N GLU A 455 12.57 7.78 3.84
CA GLU A 455 12.86 8.87 2.89
C GLU A 455 13.77 8.41 1.74
N LEU A 456 14.70 7.49 2.00
CA LEU A 456 15.46 6.82 0.93
C LEU A 456 14.54 6.06 -0.03
N ALA A 457 13.59 5.28 0.49
CA ALA A 457 12.70 4.45 -0.33
C ALA A 457 11.67 5.28 -1.11
N PHE A 458 11.00 6.23 -0.46
CA PHE A 458 9.88 6.96 -1.05
C PHE A 458 10.33 8.19 -1.84
N ARG A 459 11.21 9.01 -1.26
CA ARG A 459 11.64 10.29 -1.87
C ARG A 459 12.87 10.09 -2.73
N GLY A 460 13.86 9.35 -2.20
CA GLY A 460 15.07 9.00 -2.92
C GLY A 460 14.82 8.08 -4.11
N PHE A 461 14.01 7.03 -3.94
CA PHE A 461 13.81 6.02 -4.99
C PHE A 461 12.48 6.17 -5.74
N LEU A 462 11.34 6.03 -5.07
CA LEU A 462 10.05 5.83 -5.74
C LEU A 462 9.65 7.00 -6.65
N ILE A 463 9.83 8.26 -6.20
CA ILE A 463 9.54 9.44 -7.03
C ILE A 463 10.31 9.38 -8.36
N ARG A 464 11.61 9.11 -8.33
CA ARG A 464 12.45 9.09 -9.54
C ARG A 464 12.26 7.82 -10.36
N ARG A 465 12.04 6.67 -9.71
CA ARG A 465 11.87 5.37 -10.37
C ARG A 465 10.59 5.29 -11.19
N LEU A 466 9.53 6.00 -10.79
CA LEU A 466 8.30 6.12 -11.58
C LEU A 466 8.47 6.97 -12.85
N ILE A 467 9.58 7.71 -12.98
CA ILE A 467 9.89 8.56 -14.13
C ILE A 467 10.82 7.82 -15.10
N SER A 468 11.87 7.21 -14.59
CA SER A 468 12.88 6.52 -15.40
C SER A 468 13.43 5.28 -14.69
N PRO A 469 13.71 4.19 -15.43
CA PRO A 469 14.45 3.06 -14.88
C PRO A 469 15.84 3.47 -14.36
N GLU A 470 16.54 4.37 -15.06
CA GLU A 470 17.86 4.92 -14.70
C GLU A 470 17.74 6.08 -13.70
N PHE A 471 16.91 5.91 -12.66
CA PHE A 471 16.48 6.95 -11.73
C PHE A 471 17.62 7.69 -11.01
N THR A 472 18.80 7.09 -10.86
CA THR A 472 19.98 7.72 -10.23
C THR A 472 20.58 8.83 -11.07
N SER A 473 20.32 8.85 -12.39
CA SER A 473 20.71 9.94 -13.29
C SER A 473 19.84 11.19 -13.09
N LEU A 474 18.66 11.03 -12.49
CA LEU A 474 17.74 12.14 -12.23
C LEU A 474 18.12 12.87 -10.95
N SER A 475 18.09 14.20 -11.02
CA SER A 475 18.21 15.08 -9.85
C SER A 475 17.13 14.75 -8.81
N LEU A 476 17.44 14.94 -7.52
CA LEU A 476 16.45 14.86 -6.44
C LEU A 476 15.35 15.91 -6.53
N ARG A 477 15.50 16.92 -7.41
CA ARG A 477 14.46 17.91 -7.72
C ARG A 477 13.53 17.48 -8.84
N THR A 478 13.86 16.41 -9.56
CA THR A 478 13.07 15.95 -10.70
C THR A 478 11.87 15.16 -10.19
N PHE A 479 10.67 15.64 -10.49
CA PHE A 479 9.43 14.95 -10.20
C PHE A 479 8.39 15.21 -11.31
N THR A 480 7.46 14.27 -11.46
CA THR A 480 6.17 14.50 -12.10
C THR A 480 5.08 14.50 -11.03
N THR A 481 3.95 15.17 -11.25
CA THR A 481 2.82 15.13 -10.30
C THR A 481 2.36 13.69 -10.06
N PHE A 482 2.36 12.85 -11.10
CA PHE A 482 2.07 11.42 -10.96
C PHE A 482 3.03 10.75 -9.97
N SER A 483 4.35 10.89 -10.17
CA SER A 483 5.34 10.26 -9.30
C SER A 483 5.28 10.75 -7.84
N LEU A 484 5.01 12.05 -7.64
CA LEU A 484 4.91 12.67 -6.32
C LEU A 484 3.69 12.15 -5.56
N LEU A 485 2.53 12.09 -6.24
CA LEU A 485 1.29 11.63 -5.64
C LEU A 485 1.30 10.15 -5.37
N VAL A 486 1.78 9.32 -6.31
CA VAL A 486 1.88 7.88 -6.09
C VAL A 486 2.84 7.58 -4.95
N SER A 487 4.00 8.24 -4.90
CA SER A 487 4.93 8.04 -3.78
C SER A 487 4.33 8.42 -2.43
N SER A 488 3.65 9.57 -2.36
CA SER A 488 3.02 10.05 -1.13
C SER A 488 1.80 9.21 -0.73
N ALA A 489 1.01 8.73 -1.69
CA ALA A 489 -0.11 7.81 -1.48
C ALA A 489 0.38 6.48 -0.92
N THR A 490 1.39 5.87 -1.54
CA THR A 490 1.98 4.61 -1.06
C THR A 490 2.55 4.77 0.35
N PHE A 491 3.25 5.88 0.63
CA PHE A 491 3.74 6.20 1.97
C PHE A 491 2.57 6.33 2.98
N GLY A 492 1.49 7.02 2.60
CA GLY A 492 0.32 7.18 3.45
C GLY A 492 -0.37 5.85 3.77
N LEU A 493 -0.60 5.00 2.77
CA LEU A 493 -1.27 3.70 2.95
C LEU A 493 -0.56 2.77 3.95
N LEU A 494 0.76 2.93 4.16
CA LEU A 494 1.50 2.17 5.18
C LEU A 494 1.13 2.54 6.61
N HIS A 495 0.48 3.69 6.83
CA HIS A 495 0.11 4.20 8.15
C HIS A 495 -1.31 3.76 8.58
N GLY A 496 -1.91 2.77 7.90
CA GLY A 496 -3.15 2.13 8.32
C GLY A 496 -4.33 3.11 8.42
N SER A 497 -4.97 3.18 9.59
CA SER A 497 -6.09 4.11 9.83
C SER A 497 -5.70 5.58 9.68
N GLN A 498 -4.41 5.91 9.82
CA GLN A 498 -3.89 7.28 9.71
C GLN A 498 -3.37 7.57 8.29
N TRP A 499 -3.86 6.84 7.28
CA TRP A 499 -3.36 6.96 5.92
C TRP A 499 -3.41 8.38 5.37
N LEU A 500 -4.48 9.14 5.67
CA LEU A 500 -4.63 10.51 5.18
C LEU A 500 -3.53 11.43 5.76
N ALA A 501 -3.27 11.33 7.07
CA ALA A 501 -2.18 12.05 7.72
C ALA A 501 -0.83 11.66 7.10
N GLY A 502 -0.64 10.35 6.83
CA GLY A 502 0.51 9.82 6.12
C GLY A 502 0.68 10.40 4.70
N ILE A 503 -0.39 10.53 3.90
CA ILE A 503 -0.31 11.13 2.56
C ILE A 503 0.17 12.58 2.64
N ILE A 504 -0.43 13.37 3.52
CA ILE A 504 -0.09 14.80 3.64
C ILE A 504 1.33 14.97 4.20
N ALA A 505 1.70 14.22 5.23
CA ALA A 505 3.07 14.14 5.73
C ALA A 505 4.03 13.83 4.60
N GLY A 506 3.67 12.85 3.76
CA GLY A 506 4.47 12.44 2.64
C GLY A 506 4.68 13.50 1.56
N LEU A 507 3.65 14.31 1.29
CA LEU A 507 3.75 15.48 0.40
C LEU A 507 4.66 16.56 0.99
N LEU A 508 4.57 16.80 2.30
CA LEU A 508 5.37 17.81 3.00
C LEU A 508 6.85 17.40 3.10
N TYR A 509 7.14 16.13 3.34
CA TYR A 509 8.52 15.61 3.29
C TYR A 509 9.09 15.64 1.88
N ALA A 510 8.28 15.31 0.87
CA ALA A 510 8.69 15.47 -0.53
C ALA A 510 8.96 16.94 -0.86
N PHE A 511 8.12 17.88 -0.41
CA PHE A 511 8.37 19.31 -0.57
C PHE A 511 9.70 19.74 0.07
N ALA A 512 10.00 19.28 1.29
CA ALA A 512 11.27 19.55 1.97
C ALA A 512 12.48 19.13 1.10
N MET A 513 12.43 17.94 0.51
CA MET A 513 13.48 17.48 -0.41
C MET A 513 13.51 18.28 -1.71
N LEU A 514 12.37 18.44 -2.38
CA LEU A 514 12.27 18.99 -3.73
C LEU A 514 12.71 20.46 -3.81
N TRP A 515 12.47 21.23 -2.74
CA TRP A 515 12.83 22.65 -2.72
C TRP A 515 14.32 22.89 -2.93
N ARG A 516 15.18 22.08 -2.29
CA ARG A 516 16.64 22.22 -2.36
C ARG A 516 17.35 21.09 -3.10
N GLY A 517 16.66 20.00 -3.39
CA GLY A 517 17.24 18.79 -3.95
C GLY A 517 18.08 18.02 -2.93
N ARG A 518 17.69 18.07 -1.65
CA ARG A 518 18.46 17.50 -0.54
C ARG A 518 17.63 16.48 0.20
N ILE A 519 18.08 15.24 0.25
CA ILE A 519 17.36 14.19 0.97
C ILE A 519 17.44 14.38 2.49
N GLY A 520 18.49 15.07 2.98
CA GLY A 520 18.62 15.44 4.38
C GLY A 520 17.46 16.30 4.91
N ASP A 521 16.89 17.17 4.07
CA ASP A 521 15.75 18.02 4.47
C ASP A 521 14.49 17.18 4.75
N ALA A 522 14.21 16.16 3.92
CA ALA A 522 13.10 15.24 4.17
C ALA A 522 13.35 14.36 5.40
N ILE A 523 14.57 13.81 5.54
CA ILE A 523 14.94 12.96 6.67
C ILE A 523 14.77 13.71 7.99
N VAL A 524 15.25 14.97 8.07
CA VAL A 524 15.17 15.77 9.30
C VAL A 524 13.74 16.23 9.58
N ALA A 525 12.97 16.60 8.56
CA ALA A 525 11.55 16.92 8.76
C ALA A 525 10.81 15.72 9.36
N HIS A 526 10.99 14.53 8.80
CA HIS A 526 10.38 13.30 9.29
C HIS A 526 10.90 12.90 10.68
N ALA A 527 12.21 12.93 10.91
CA ALA A 527 12.79 12.68 12.23
C ALA A 527 12.26 13.63 13.31
N THR A 528 12.04 14.90 12.95
CA THR A 528 11.46 15.90 13.85
C THR A 528 10.01 15.55 14.20
N THR A 529 9.18 15.19 13.20
CA THR A 529 7.82 14.71 13.44
C THR A 529 7.81 13.54 14.42
N ASN A 530 8.64 12.52 14.17
CA ASN A 530 8.67 11.31 14.99
C ASN A 530 9.22 11.59 16.40
N GLY A 531 10.17 12.53 16.54
CA GLY A 531 10.66 12.97 17.84
C GLY A 531 9.58 13.68 18.66
N LEU A 532 8.78 14.54 18.02
CA LEU A 532 7.66 15.22 18.69
C LEU A 532 6.54 14.23 19.05
N ILE A 533 6.23 13.27 18.17
CA ILE A 533 5.29 12.18 18.49
C ILE A 533 5.80 11.37 19.68
N ALA A 534 7.07 10.97 19.69
CA ALA A 534 7.66 10.26 20.83
C ALA A 534 7.58 11.08 22.13
N GLY A 535 7.79 12.40 22.06
CA GLY A 535 7.57 13.31 23.18
C GLY A 535 6.12 13.30 23.67
N ALA A 536 5.15 13.39 22.76
CA ALA A 536 3.72 13.33 23.10
C ALA A 536 3.32 12.00 23.75
N VAL A 537 3.91 10.87 23.32
CA VAL A 537 3.68 9.56 23.94
C VAL A 537 4.27 9.52 25.35
N LEU A 538 5.56 9.84 25.49
CA LEU A 538 6.29 9.65 26.73
C LEU A 538 5.91 10.65 27.82
N LEU A 539 5.62 11.90 27.45
CA LEU A 539 5.27 12.98 28.37
C LEU A 539 3.76 13.13 28.54
N GLY A 540 2.99 12.92 27.47
CA GLY A 540 1.55 13.14 27.44
C GLY A 540 0.70 11.87 27.60
N GLY A 541 1.32 10.68 27.66
CA GLY A 541 0.61 9.41 27.79
C GLY A 541 -0.22 9.02 26.57
N ARG A 542 0.02 9.64 25.40
CA ARG A 542 -0.67 9.37 24.13
C ARG A 542 -0.18 8.09 23.45
N TRP A 543 -0.29 6.96 24.14
CA TRP A 543 0.15 5.64 23.66
C TRP A 543 -0.60 5.18 22.40
N ASP A 544 -1.74 5.79 22.10
CA ASP A 544 -2.50 5.62 20.86
C ASP A 544 -1.74 6.04 19.58
N LEU A 545 -0.68 6.83 19.72
CA LEU A 545 0.19 7.26 18.61
C LEU A 545 1.29 6.24 18.25
N TRP A 546 1.45 5.17 19.04
CA TRP A 546 2.45 4.11 18.87
C TRP A 546 1.78 2.76 18.62
#